data_AF-A0AA35LHV5-F1
#
_entry.id   AF-A0AA35LHV5-F1
#
_cell.length_a   1.000
_cell.length_b   1.000
_cell.length_c   1.000
_cell.angle_alpha   90.00
_cell.angle_beta   90.00
_cell.angle_gamma   90.00
#
_symmetry.space_group_name_H-M   'P 1'
#
loop_
_entity.id
_entity.type
_entity.pdbx_description
1 polymer ?
#
loop_
_entity_poly.entity_id
_entity_poly.type
_entity_poly.pdbx_seq_one_letter_code
_entity_poly.pdbx_strand_id
1 'polypeptide(L)'
;MCVSNAAIRLELRIASLETVIWKRVFGYWLSSWHRLPNHYLFQCLWRDDFVNPWVGKIHAKLLSIGISPADSLKMNLRSAKRLIEQRLADIENQHNNTAGEGVCSPRYHGITSPLGLPSYMSSLSSVPHRHAFIRARFNVFPSNLLSHRFSKGLVSPLCVCDGKTVDSLSHIMFNCPLHSIARTKFLGPALLRLVGRPAESHAALLLQDTDPSVTLQVARFLNAVISHTKTTKNNNIKN
;
A
#
# COMPACT_ATOMS: atom_id res chain seq x y z
N MET A 1 2.54 14.32 -5.16
CA MET A 1 1.80 13.04 -5.29
C MET A 1 0.96 12.86 -4.03
N CYS A 2 -0.34 12.56 -4.10
CA CYS A 2 -1.19 12.50 -2.90
C CYS A 2 -1.02 11.22 -2.06
N VAL A 3 -0.67 10.10 -2.71
CA VAL A 3 -0.44 8.82 -2.03
C VAL A 3 0.98 8.80 -1.47
N SER A 4 1.13 8.49 -0.18
CA SER A 4 2.44 8.34 0.44
C SER A 4 3.08 6.99 0.09
N ASN A 5 4.41 6.95 -0.01
CA ASN A 5 5.14 5.69 -0.23
C ASN A 5 4.86 4.68 0.90
N ALA A 6 4.65 5.16 2.12
CA ALA A 6 4.28 4.32 3.27
C ALA A 6 2.95 3.59 3.02
N ALA A 7 1.92 4.28 2.52
CA ALA A 7 0.63 3.67 2.20
C ALA A 7 0.75 2.59 1.10
N ILE A 8 1.58 2.84 0.08
CA ILE A 8 1.88 1.86 -0.98
C ILE A 8 2.56 0.61 -0.39
N ARG A 9 3.56 0.80 0.48
CA ARG A 9 4.27 -0.30 1.14
C ARG A 9 3.34 -1.14 2.01
N LEU A 10 2.44 -0.52 2.76
CA LEU A 10 1.44 -1.22 3.57
C LEU A 10 0.48 -2.05 2.71
N GLU A 11 -0.02 -1.48 1.62
CA GLU A 11 -0.94 -2.17 0.72
C GLU A 11 -0.28 -3.36 0.05
N LEU A 12 0.91 -3.17 -0.53
CA LEU A 12 1.60 -4.21 -1.31
C LEU A 12 2.40 -5.19 -0.46
N ARG A 13 2.50 -4.97 0.85
CA ARG A 13 3.35 -5.73 1.77
C ARG A 13 4.80 -5.83 1.31
N ILE A 14 5.32 -4.71 0.81
CA ILE A 14 6.71 -4.60 0.38
C ILE A 14 7.52 -3.83 1.42
N ALA A 15 8.74 -4.31 1.67
CA ALA A 15 9.70 -3.62 2.52
C ALA A 15 10.34 -2.44 1.76
N SER A 16 10.76 -1.42 2.49
CA SER A 16 11.60 -0.35 1.98
C SER A 16 12.96 -0.89 1.53
N LEU A 17 13.57 -0.15 0.62
CA LEU A 17 14.93 -0.45 0.18
C LEU A 17 15.91 -0.47 1.35
N GLU A 18 15.78 0.46 2.31
CA GLU A 18 16.62 0.50 3.50
C GLU A 18 16.50 -0.80 4.30
N THR A 19 15.29 -1.26 4.60
CA THR A 19 15.08 -2.52 5.33
C THR A 19 15.69 -3.71 4.58
N VAL A 20 15.49 -3.78 3.26
CA VAL A 20 16.06 -4.86 2.43
C VAL A 20 17.59 -4.86 2.48
N ILE A 21 18.21 -3.69 2.40
CA ILE A 21 19.67 -3.54 2.50
C ILE A 21 20.15 -4.01 3.87
N TRP A 22 19.54 -3.55 4.96
CA TRP A 22 19.95 -3.94 6.31
C TRP A 22 19.79 -5.42 6.58
N LYS A 23 18.71 -6.05 6.11
CA LYS A 23 18.54 -7.52 6.20
C LYS A 23 19.70 -8.26 5.53
N ARG A 24 20.16 -7.78 4.36
CA ARG A 24 21.31 -8.36 3.66
C ARG A 24 22.62 -8.12 4.42
N VAL A 25 22.86 -6.90 4.89
CA VAL A 25 24.06 -6.53 5.66
C VAL A 25 24.18 -7.39 6.92
N PHE A 26 23.12 -7.48 7.73
CA PHE A 26 23.14 -8.33 8.92
C PHE A 26 23.26 -9.81 8.60
N GLY A 27 22.56 -10.28 7.55
CA GLY A 27 22.68 -11.66 7.09
C GLY A 27 24.10 -12.04 6.71
N TYR A 28 24.81 -11.16 5.99
CA TYR A 28 26.21 -11.35 5.64
C TYR A 28 27.10 -11.31 6.89
N TRP A 29 26.97 -10.29 7.71
CA TRP A 29 27.76 -10.11 8.94
C TRP A 29 27.66 -11.32 9.89
N LEU A 30 26.45 -11.78 10.20
CA LEU A 30 26.25 -12.96 11.05
C LEU A 30 26.80 -14.24 10.39
N SER A 31 26.60 -14.39 9.07
CA SER A 31 27.11 -15.57 8.36
C SER A 31 28.62 -15.62 8.39
N SER A 32 29.29 -14.48 8.21
CA SER A 32 30.75 -14.37 8.31
C SER A 32 31.25 -14.72 9.71
N TRP A 33 30.54 -14.30 10.78
CA TRP A 33 30.88 -14.68 12.15
C TRP A 33 30.76 -16.19 12.39
N HIS A 34 29.66 -16.82 11.96
CA HIS A 34 29.36 -18.22 12.26
C HIS A 34 30.04 -19.24 11.34
N ARG A 35 30.40 -18.88 10.11
CA ARG A 35 30.95 -19.82 9.12
C ARG A 35 32.47 -19.89 9.10
N LEU A 36 33.16 -18.94 9.73
CA LEU A 36 34.62 -18.96 9.74
C LEU A 36 35.13 -19.97 10.78
N PRO A 37 35.91 -20.98 10.35
CA PRO A 37 36.31 -22.11 11.20
C PRO A 37 37.30 -21.70 12.31
N ASN A 38 37.89 -20.52 12.22
CA ASN A 38 38.75 -19.95 13.25
C ASN A 38 38.19 -18.60 13.69
N HIS A 39 37.57 -18.58 14.88
CA HIS A 39 37.20 -17.32 15.57
C HIS A 39 38.39 -16.35 15.65
N TYR A 40 39.62 -16.87 15.66
CA TYR A 40 40.85 -16.08 15.68
C TYR A 40 41.04 -15.20 14.43
N LEU A 41 40.75 -15.70 13.22
CA LEU A 41 40.86 -14.90 11.98
C LEU A 41 39.83 -13.78 11.93
N PHE A 42 38.61 -14.04 12.40
CA PHE A 42 37.59 -12.99 12.53
C PHE A 42 37.97 -11.99 13.63
N GLN A 43 38.47 -12.47 14.77
CA GLN A 43 39.00 -11.61 15.83
C GLN A 43 40.18 -10.77 15.34
N CYS A 44 41.06 -11.28 14.47
CA CYS A 44 42.13 -10.51 13.83
C CYS A 44 41.59 -9.45 12.87
N LEU A 45 40.63 -9.80 12.00
CA LEU A 45 39.94 -8.84 11.11
C LEU A 45 39.13 -7.76 11.85
N TRP A 46 38.83 -7.97 13.14
CA TRP A 46 38.12 -7.03 14.00
C TRP A 46 38.99 -6.36 15.06
N ARG A 47 40.15 -6.94 15.37
CA ARG A 47 41.21 -6.36 16.20
C ARG A 47 42.16 -5.49 15.38
N ASP A 48 41.96 -5.41 14.07
CA ASP A 48 42.80 -4.60 13.18
C ASP A 48 42.99 -3.20 13.75
N ASP A 49 44.25 -2.76 13.76
CA ASP A 49 44.69 -1.39 14.04
C ASP A 49 44.06 -0.36 13.07
N PHE A 50 43.25 -0.82 12.12
CA PHE A 50 42.38 -0.06 11.24
C PHE A 50 40.91 -0.28 11.63
N VAL A 51 40.31 0.73 12.27
CA VAL A 51 38.90 0.75 12.66
C VAL A 51 38.02 0.51 11.43
N ASN A 52 37.50 -0.70 11.24
CA ASN A 52 36.56 -0.98 10.16
C ASN A 52 35.26 -0.17 10.41
N PRO A 53 34.96 0.85 9.58
CA PRO A 53 33.83 1.74 9.83
C PRO A 53 32.48 1.02 9.68
N TRP A 54 32.44 -0.15 9.02
CA TRP A 54 31.23 -0.93 8.86
C TRP A 54 30.80 -1.62 10.15
N VAL A 55 31.75 -2.05 10.97
CA VAL A 55 31.46 -2.69 12.25
C VAL A 55 30.72 -1.74 13.17
N GLY A 56 31.25 -0.52 13.31
CA GLY A 56 30.60 0.54 14.10
C GLY A 56 29.20 0.87 13.58
N LYS A 57 29.01 0.95 12.26
CA LYS A 57 27.69 1.19 11.64
C LYS A 57 26.70 0.04 11.89
N ILE A 58 27.16 -1.20 11.80
CA ILE A 58 26.34 -2.40 12.06
C ILE A 58 25.93 -2.43 13.53
N HIS A 59 26.87 -2.20 14.45
CA HIS A 59 26.60 -2.13 15.88
C HIS A 59 25.63 -1.02 16.24
N ALA A 60 25.87 0.20 15.74
CA ALA A 60 24.98 1.33 15.94
C ALA A 60 23.57 1.04 15.40
N LYS A 61 23.45 0.40 14.22
CA LYS A 61 22.14 0.01 13.69
C LYS A 61 21.46 -1.06 14.55
N LEU A 62 22.17 -2.09 15.03
CA LEU A 62 21.60 -3.09 15.95
C LEU A 62 21.06 -2.45 17.22
N LEU A 63 21.85 -1.57 17.83
CA LEU A 63 21.43 -0.83 19.02
C LEU A 63 20.20 0.04 18.71
N SER A 64 20.15 0.69 17.55
CA SER A 64 18.98 1.50 17.14
C SER A 64 17.69 0.69 16.99
N ILE A 65 17.78 -0.62 16.76
CA ILE A 65 16.61 -1.52 16.70
C ILE A 65 16.39 -2.30 18.01
N GLY A 66 17.15 -1.96 19.06
CA GLY A 66 17.06 -2.54 20.39
C GLY A 66 17.68 -3.92 20.53
N ILE A 67 18.67 -4.25 19.70
CA ILE A 67 19.39 -5.53 19.75
C ILE A 67 20.84 -5.28 20.17
N SER A 68 21.28 -5.98 21.21
CA SER A 68 22.68 -5.99 21.63
C SER A 68 23.53 -6.77 20.62
N PRO A 69 24.60 -6.17 20.05
CA PRO A 69 25.49 -6.88 19.13
C PRO A 69 26.09 -8.13 19.77
N ALA A 70 26.56 -8.04 21.02
CA ALA A 70 27.16 -9.17 21.72
C ALA A 70 26.18 -10.34 21.90
N ASP A 71 24.91 -10.05 22.23
CA ASP A 71 23.91 -11.10 22.43
C ASP A 71 23.49 -11.73 21.11
N SER A 72 23.42 -10.94 20.02
CA SER A 72 23.14 -11.45 18.69
C SER A 72 24.20 -12.44 18.19
N LEU A 73 25.47 -12.25 18.56
CA LEU A 73 26.59 -13.13 18.18
C LEU A 73 26.68 -14.40 19.02
N LYS A 74 26.13 -14.39 20.25
CA LYS A 74 26.02 -15.58 21.11
C LYS A 74 24.90 -16.53 20.68
N MET A 75 23.88 -15.99 20.01
CA MET A 75 22.80 -16.79 19.43
C MET A 75 23.31 -17.62 18.26
N ASN A 76 22.62 -18.72 17.93
CA ASN A 76 22.85 -19.38 16.65
C ASN A 76 22.39 -18.50 15.47
N LEU A 77 23.03 -18.68 14.31
CA LEU A 77 22.80 -17.89 13.09
C LEU A 77 21.31 -17.74 12.73
N ARG A 78 20.54 -18.83 12.80
CA ARG A 78 19.12 -18.84 12.41
C ARG A 78 18.29 -17.96 13.37
N SER A 79 18.49 -18.12 14.67
CA SER A 79 17.78 -17.35 15.69
C SER A 79 18.13 -15.86 15.62
N ALA A 80 19.42 -15.53 15.50
CA ALA A 80 19.89 -14.14 15.40
C ALA A 80 19.29 -13.45 14.16
N LYS A 81 19.36 -14.11 12.99
CA LYS A 81 18.80 -13.58 11.74
C LYS A 81 17.30 -13.35 11.85
N ARG A 82 16.53 -14.31 12.39
CA ARG A 82 15.08 -14.18 12.56
C ARG A 82 14.73 -13.00 13.48
N LEU A 83 15.41 -12.86 14.61
CA LEU A 83 15.18 -11.76 15.55
C LEU A 83 15.40 -10.39 14.90
N ILE A 84 16.53 -10.22 14.19
CA ILE A 84 16.87 -8.97 13.52
C ILE A 84 15.88 -8.65 12.39
N GLU A 85 15.55 -9.63 11.56
CA GLU A 85 14.60 -9.45 10.45
C GLU A 85 13.20 -9.08 10.95
N GLN A 86 12.76 -9.69 12.07
CA GLN A 86 11.50 -9.36 12.72
C GLN A 86 11.51 -7.94 13.27
N ARG A 87 12.55 -7.55 14.04
CA ARG A 87 12.64 -6.20 14.62
C ARG A 87 12.71 -5.11 13.56
N LEU A 88 13.44 -5.34 12.47
CA LEU A 88 13.44 -4.43 11.32
C LEU A 88 12.05 -4.29 10.70
N ALA A 89 11.34 -5.41 10.52
CA ALA A 89 9.99 -5.38 9.96
C ALA A 89 8.98 -4.69 10.90
N ASP A 90 9.09 -4.90 12.21
CA ASP A 90 8.20 -4.29 13.21
C ASP A 90 8.36 -2.77 13.23
N ILE A 91 9.60 -2.27 13.29
CA ILE A 91 9.89 -0.83 13.28
C ILE A 91 9.41 -0.19 11.97
N GLU A 92 9.68 -0.84 10.84
CA GLU A 92 9.21 -0.38 9.54
C GLU A 92 7.68 -0.37 9.45
N ASN A 93 7.01 -1.41 9.93
CA ASN A 93 5.55 -1.48 9.94
C ASN A 93 4.98 -0.37 10.81
N GLN A 94 5.54 -0.11 12.00
CA GLN A 94 5.13 0.99 12.86
C GLN A 94 5.27 2.34 12.16
N HIS A 95 6.44 2.59 11.56
CA HIS A 95 6.68 3.83 10.81
C HIS A 95 5.72 3.98 9.62
N ASN A 96 5.54 2.92 8.83
CA ASN A 96 4.63 2.93 7.70
C ASN A 96 3.17 3.10 8.14
N ASN A 97 2.77 2.53 9.28
CA ASN A 97 1.44 2.71 9.86
C ASN A 97 1.17 4.17 10.18
N THR A 98 2.13 4.89 10.75
CA THR A 98 1.99 6.33 11.06
C THR A 98 2.06 7.21 9.81
N ALA A 99 3.02 6.97 8.92
CA ALA A 99 3.23 7.79 7.71
C ALA A 99 2.30 7.43 6.54
N GLY A 100 1.61 6.28 6.63
CA GLY A 100 0.69 5.76 5.62
C GLY A 100 -0.75 6.24 5.78
N GLU A 101 -1.04 7.01 6.83
CA GLU A 101 -2.36 7.56 7.07
C GLU A 101 -2.64 8.78 6.18
N GLY A 102 -3.92 9.09 6.01
CA GLY A 102 -4.37 10.26 5.27
C GLY A 102 -5.43 9.95 4.23
N VAL A 103 -5.88 11.01 3.57
CA VAL A 103 -7.04 10.97 2.66
C VAL A 103 -6.82 10.07 1.44
N CYS A 104 -5.57 9.96 0.96
CA CYS A 104 -5.18 9.14 -0.18
C CYS A 104 -4.58 7.80 0.27
N SER A 105 -5.31 7.07 1.12
CA SER A 105 -4.90 5.76 1.65
C SER A 105 -6.11 4.80 1.73
N PRO A 106 -5.91 3.47 1.67
CA PRO A 106 -7.00 2.52 1.91
C PRO A 106 -7.68 2.69 3.27
N ARG A 107 -6.93 3.14 4.29
CA ARG A 107 -7.46 3.41 5.62
C ARG A 107 -8.49 4.53 5.66
N TYR A 108 -8.45 5.48 4.72
CA TYR A 108 -9.48 6.52 4.62
C TYR A 108 -10.88 5.93 4.44
N HIS A 109 -10.97 4.79 3.75
CA HIS A 109 -12.22 4.05 3.56
C HIS A 109 -12.48 3.03 4.67
N GLY A 110 -11.64 2.93 5.70
CA GLY A 110 -11.73 1.86 6.70
C GLY A 110 -11.29 0.48 6.18
N ILE A 111 -10.58 0.42 5.05
CA ILE A 111 -10.08 -0.83 4.49
C ILE A 111 -8.91 -1.33 5.34
N THR A 112 -8.99 -2.57 5.81
CA THR A 112 -7.89 -3.20 6.54
C THR A 112 -6.78 -3.62 5.58
N SER A 113 -5.52 -3.42 5.98
CA SER A 113 -4.38 -3.85 5.19
C SER A 113 -4.34 -5.38 5.10
N PRO A 114 -4.15 -5.97 3.91
CA PRO A 114 -4.16 -7.42 3.72
C PRO A 114 -3.03 -8.07 4.52
N LEU A 115 -3.16 -9.32 5.00
CA LEU A 115 -2.07 -10.00 5.74
C LEU A 115 -0.87 -10.36 4.85
N GLY A 116 -1.09 -10.48 3.54
CA GLY A 116 -0.06 -10.76 2.53
C GLY A 116 -0.24 -9.87 1.30
N LEU A 117 0.31 -10.28 0.16
CA LEU A 117 0.09 -9.60 -1.11
C LEU A 117 -1.43 -9.56 -1.41
N PRO A 118 -2.01 -8.41 -1.81
CA PRO A 118 -3.43 -8.32 -2.11
C PRO A 118 -3.83 -9.30 -3.22
N SER A 119 -4.98 -9.97 -3.06
CA SER A 119 -5.42 -11.01 -3.99
C SER A 119 -5.71 -10.44 -5.38
N TYR A 120 -6.27 -9.22 -5.44
CA TYR A 120 -6.60 -8.50 -6.67
C TYR A 120 -5.39 -8.25 -7.58
N MET A 121 -4.16 -8.31 -7.06
CA MET A 121 -2.96 -8.21 -7.89
C MET A 121 -2.79 -9.41 -8.82
N SER A 122 -3.26 -10.57 -8.39
CA SER A 122 -3.21 -11.81 -9.15
C SER A 122 -4.55 -12.18 -9.81
N SER A 123 -5.68 -11.92 -9.13
CA SER A 123 -7.01 -12.35 -9.58
C SER A 123 -7.60 -11.46 -10.68
N LEU A 124 -7.28 -10.16 -10.70
CA LEU A 124 -7.66 -9.27 -11.79
C LEU A 124 -6.63 -9.40 -12.92
N SER A 125 -6.94 -10.15 -13.98
CA SER A 125 -6.02 -10.37 -15.10
C SER A 125 -5.73 -9.10 -15.93
N SER A 126 -6.71 -8.21 -16.04
CA SER A 126 -6.61 -6.97 -16.83
C SER A 126 -5.87 -5.85 -16.09
N VAL A 127 -4.83 -5.30 -16.71
CA VAL A 127 -4.07 -4.13 -16.21
C VAL A 127 -4.99 -2.93 -15.92
N PRO A 128 -5.89 -2.50 -16.83
CA PRO A 128 -6.89 -1.46 -16.53
C PRO A 128 -7.75 -1.73 -15.30
N HIS A 129 -8.17 -2.98 -15.09
CA HIS A 129 -8.98 -3.35 -13.91
C HIS A 129 -8.17 -3.19 -12.63
N ARG A 130 -6.92 -3.68 -12.60
CA ARG A 130 -6.01 -3.48 -11.46
C ARG A 130 -5.81 -2.00 -11.16
N HIS A 131 -5.52 -1.18 -12.17
CA HIS A 131 -5.33 0.25 -11.97
C HIS A 131 -6.58 0.97 -11.46
N ALA A 132 -7.75 0.68 -12.03
CA ALA A 132 -9.00 1.29 -11.59
C ALA A 132 -9.30 0.94 -10.13
N PHE A 133 -9.13 -0.34 -9.77
CA PHE A 133 -9.36 -0.84 -8.42
C PHE A 133 -8.38 -0.26 -7.40
N ILE A 134 -7.07 -0.23 -7.70
CA ILE A 134 -6.05 0.40 -6.85
C ILE A 134 -6.38 1.87 -6.63
N ARG A 135 -6.72 2.61 -7.69
CA ARG A 135 -7.04 4.04 -7.57
C ARG A 135 -8.24 4.27 -6.66
N ALA A 136 -9.27 3.44 -6.75
CA ALA A 136 -10.41 3.50 -5.83
C ALA A 136 -10.00 3.17 -4.39
N ARG A 137 -9.24 2.09 -4.16
CA ARG A 137 -8.73 1.74 -2.82
C ARG A 137 -7.93 2.87 -2.18
N PHE A 138 -7.10 3.57 -2.95
CA PHE A 138 -6.32 4.70 -2.44
C PHE A 138 -7.06 6.05 -2.41
N ASN A 139 -8.37 6.08 -2.66
CA ASN A 139 -9.16 7.32 -2.77
C ASN A 139 -8.58 8.34 -3.78
N VAL A 140 -7.98 7.84 -4.86
CA VAL A 140 -7.42 8.62 -5.96
C VAL A 140 -8.08 8.23 -7.29
N PHE A 141 -9.32 7.75 -7.21
CA PHE A 141 -10.14 7.52 -8.38
C PHE A 141 -10.45 8.86 -9.07
N PRO A 142 -10.38 8.95 -10.41
CA PRO A 142 -10.65 10.20 -11.11
C PRO A 142 -12.04 10.73 -10.79
N SER A 143 -12.10 11.92 -10.18
CA SER A 143 -13.34 12.63 -9.85
C SER A 143 -13.08 14.13 -9.71
N ASN A 144 -14.13 14.95 -9.75
CA ASN A 144 -14.01 16.40 -9.58
C ASN A 144 -13.52 16.76 -8.17
N LEU A 145 -13.89 16.00 -7.13
CA LEU A 145 -13.34 16.20 -5.78
C LEU A 145 -11.82 16.02 -5.76
N LEU A 146 -11.30 15.00 -6.46
CA LEU A 146 -9.87 14.78 -6.56
C LEU A 146 -9.19 15.94 -7.31
N SER A 147 -9.76 16.36 -8.43
CA SER A 147 -9.28 17.51 -9.20
C SER A 147 -9.26 18.80 -8.38
N HIS A 148 -10.34 19.10 -7.65
CA HIS A 148 -10.44 20.26 -6.75
C HIS A 148 -9.31 20.27 -5.71
N ARG A 149 -9.01 19.10 -5.09
CA ARG A 149 -7.92 18.99 -4.11
C ARG A 149 -6.56 19.30 -4.74
N PHE A 150 -6.27 18.78 -5.93
CA PHE A 150 -5.00 19.02 -6.60
C PHE A 150 -4.87 20.44 -7.17
N SER A 151 -5.98 21.03 -7.59
CA SER A 151 -6.03 22.39 -8.11
C SER A 151 -6.15 23.44 -7.01
N LYS A 152 -6.07 23.06 -5.73
CA LYS A 152 -6.24 23.93 -4.57
C LYS A 152 -7.52 24.79 -4.63
N GLY A 153 -8.61 24.20 -5.12
CA GLY A 153 -9.92 24.85 -5.19
C GLY A 153 -10.29 25.50 -6.52
N LEU A 154 -9.38 25.53 -7.52
CA LEU A 154 -9.68 26.13 -8.84
C LEU A 154 -10.75 25.39 -9.67
N VAL A 155 -11.02 24.12 -9.36
CA VAL A 155 -12.00 23.28 -10.08
C VAL A 155 -13.09 22.92 -9.10
N SER A 156 -14.37 23.15 -9.44
CA SER A 156 -15.50 22.78 -8.56
C SER A 156 -15.47 21.29 -8.17
N PRO A 157 -15.71 20.93 -6.90
CA PRO A 157 -15.73 19.53 -6.46
C PRO A 157 -17.07 18.83 -6.76
N LEU A 158 -18.03 19.54 -7.33
CA LEU A 158 -19.41 19.11 -7.45
C LEU A 158 -19.63 18.20 -8.66
N CYS A 159 -20.63 17.33 -8.57
CA CYS A 159 -21.07 16.45 -9.63
C CYS A 159 -21.70 17.28 -10.75
N VAL A 160 -21.36 16.93 -11.99
CA VAL A 160 -21.91 17.62 -13.18
C VAL A 160 -23.40 17.32 -13.41
N CYS A 161 -23.96 16.28 -12.77
CA CYS A 161 -25.38 15.94 -12.91
C CYS A 161 -26.31 16.97 -12.27
N ASP A 162 -25.95 17.43 -11.07
CA ASP A 162 -26.84 18.23 -10.22
C ASP A 162 -26.21 19.55 -9.76
N GLY A 163 -24.90 19.73 -9.93
CA GLY A 163 -24.17 20.91 -9.47
C GLY A 163 -24.26 21.15 -7.97
N LYS A 164 -24.62 20.13 -7.17
CA LYS A 164 -24.90 20.25 -5.74
C LYS A 164 -24.20 19.19 -4.91
N THR A 165 -24.19 17.94 -5.37
CA THR A 165 -23.54 16.85 -4.62
C THR A 165 -22.05 16.80 -4.91
N VAL A 166 -21.24 16.39 -3.94
CA VAL A 166 -19.80 16.27 -4.12
C VAL A 166 -19.48 15.03 -4.96
N ASP A 167 -18.70 15.19 -6.03
CA ASP A 167 -18.24 14.10 -6.91
C ASP A 167 -17.11 13.30 -6.25
N SER A 168 -17.50 12.54 -5.24
CA SER A 168 -16.65 11.60 -4.51
C SER A 168 -16.76 10.18 -5.07
N LEU A 169 -15.82 9.30 -4.70
CA LEU A 169 -15.92 7.87 -5.04
C LEU A 169 -17.24 7.26 -4.57
N SER A 170 -17.69 7.57 -3.35
CA SER A 170 -18.97 7.07 -2.83
C SER A 170 -20.15 7.58 -3.66
N HIS A 171 -20.14 8.86 -4.05
CA HIS A 171 -21.17 9.38 -4.96
C HIS A 171 -21.16 8.61 -6.29
N ILE A 172 -20.00 8.45 -6.93
CA ILE A 172 -19.84 7.72 -8.20
C ILE A 172 -20.37 6.29 -8.09
N MET A 173 -19.95 5.55 -7.04
CA MET A 173 -20.26 4.14 -6.87
C MET A 173 -21.72 3.86 -6.52
N PHE A 174 -22.41 4.77 -5.83
CA PHE A 174 -23.72 4.46 -5.25
C PHE A 174 -24.85 5.35 -5.77
N ASN A 175 -24.58 6.63 -6.07
CA ASN A 175 -25.64 7.63 -6.26
C ASN A 175 -25.64 8.29 -7.64
N CYS A 176 -24.47 8.45 -8.28
CA CYS A 176 -24.31 9.25 -9.49
C CYS A 176 -25.24 8.77 -10.62
N PRO A 177 -26.15 9.62 -11.14
CA PRO A 177 -27.06 9.25 -12.22
C PRO A 177 -26.36 8.87 -13.52
N LEU A 178 -25.25 9.54 -13.86
CA LEU A 178 -24.45 9.28 -15.07
C LEU A 178 -23.92 7.84 -15.14
N HIS A 179 -23.73 7.20 -13.99
CA HIS A 179 -23.14 5.87 -13.90
C HIS A 179 -24.18 4.80 -13.53
N SER A 180 -25.47 5.13 -13.55
CA SER A 180 -26.56 4.23 -13.19
C SER A 180 -26.56 2.93 -14.00
N ILE A 181 -26.45 3.00 -15.34
CA ILE A 181 -26.44 1.82 -16.22
C ILE A 181 -25.24 0.91 -15.89
N ALA A 182 -24.04 1.48 -15.77
CA ALA A 182 -22.84 0.73 -15.43
C ALA A 182 -22.93 0.13 -14.03
N ARG A 183 -23.48 0.88 -13.06
CA ARG A 183 -23.68 0.45 -11.68
C ARG A 183 -24.64 -0.74 -11.62
N THR A 184 -25.79 -0.67 -12.27
CA THR A 184 -26.74 -1.80 -12.32
C THR A 184 -26.12 -3.01 -12.99
N LYS A 185 -25.43 -2.82 -14.13
CA LYS A 185 -24.82 -3.91 -14.89
C LYS A 185 -23.69 -4.64 -14.16
N PHE A 186 -22.82 -3.90 -13.48
CA PHE A 186 -21.59 -4.45 -12.92
C PHE A 186 -21.58 -4.55 -11.39
N LEU A 187 -22.13 -3.55 -10.69
CA LEU A 187 -22.17 -3.52 -9.22
C LEU A 187 -23.47 -4.06 -8.63
N GLY A 188 -24.57 -4.14 -9.38
CA GLY A 188 -25.89 -4.54 -8.90
C GLY A 188 -25.87 -5.76 -7.96
N PRO A 189 -25.28 -6.91 -8.37
CA PRO A 189 -25.20 -8.09 -7.52
C PRO A 189 -24.43 -7.87 -6.21
N ALA A 190 -23.35 -7.09 -6.23
CA ALA A 190 -22.57 -6.76 -5.04
C ALA A 190 -23.31 -5.80 -4.11
N LEU A 191 -24.07 -4.84 -4.65
CA LEU A 191 -24.86 -3.87 -3.87
C LEU A 191 -25.98 -4.54 -3.07
N LEU A 192 -26.59 -5.61 -3.60
CA LEU A 192 -27.59 -6.40 -2.87
C LEU A 192 -27.04 -6.99 -1.57
N ARG A 193 -25.74 -7.29 -1.51
CA ARG A 193 -25.08 -7.81 -0.30
C ARG A 193 -24.84 -6.75 0.78
N LEU A 194 -25.04 -5.47 0.45
CA LEU A 194 -24.87 -4.35 1.36
C LEU A 194 -26.19 -3.89 2.01
N VAL A 195 -27.31 -4.49 1.64
CA VAL A 195 -28.62 -4.16 2.23
C VAL A 195 -28.57 -4.37 3.74
N GLY A 196 -29.03 -3.37 4.49
CA GLY A 196 -28.97 -3.36 5.96
C GLY A 196 -27.60 -3.00 6.56
N ARG A 197 -26.56 -2.75 5.76
CA ARG A 197 -25.27 -2.25 6.23
C ARG A 197 -25.24 -0.72 6.26
N PRO A 198 -24.50 -0.09 7.20
CA PRO A 198 -24.33 1.36 7.23
C PRO A 198 -23.71 1.89 5.94
N ALA A 199 -24.26 2.96 5.37
CA ALA A 199 -23.82 3.53 4.09
C ALA A 199 -22.32 3.91 4.08
N GLU A 200 -21.80 4.37 5.21
CA GLU A 200 -20.40 4.75 5.40
C GLU A 200 -19.43 3.57 5.19
N SER A 201 -19.89 2.34 5.46
CA SER A 201 -19.09 1.12 5.34
C SER A 201 -19.10 0.52 3.94
N HIS A 202 -19.99 0.96 3.04
CA HIS A 202 -20.21 0.32 1.74
C HIS A 202 -18.96 0.34 0.86
N ALA A 203 -18.26 1.48 0.80
CA ALA A 203 -17.02 1.59 0.03
C ALA A 203 -15.94 0.64 0.58
N ALA A 204 -15.80 0.57 1.91
CA ALA A 204 -14.87 -0.34 2.58
C ALA A 204 -15.14 -1.79 2.17
N LEU A 205 -16.39 -2.23 2.32
CA LEU A 205 -16.82 -3.60 2.07
C LEU A 205 -16.60 -4.05 0.62
N LEU A 206 -16.91 -3.17 -0.35
CA LEU A 206 -16.72 -3.48 -1.77
C LEU A 206 -15.25 -3.45 -2.18
N LEU A 207 -14.45 -2.60 -1.55
CA LEU A 207 -13.05 -2.43 -1.89
C LEU A 207 -12.12 -3.34 -1.10
N GLN A 208 -12.58 -4.04 -0.05
CA GLN A 208 -11.79 -4.81 0.91
C GLN A 208 -10.92 -5.92 0.29
N ASP A 209 -11.30 -6.43 -0.88
CA ASP A 209 -10.65 -7.54 -1.59
C ASP A 209 -10.73 -8.89 -0.86
N THR A 210 -11.88 -9.20 -0.28
CA THR A 210 -12.16 -10.49 0.38
C THR A 210 -12.83 -11.52 -0.53
N ASP A 211 -13.61 -11.07 -1.51
CA ASP A 211 -14.29 -11.91 -2.49
C ASP A 211 -13.83 -11.52 -3.90
N PRO A 212 -13.07 -12.38 -4.60
CA PRO A 212 -12.58 -12.11 -5.96
C PRO A 212 -13.68 -11.77 -6.98
N SER A 213 -14.89 -12.33 -6.81
CA SER A 213 -16.04 -12.03 -7.67
C SER A 213 -16.52 -10.59 -7.46
N VAL A 214 -16.62 -10.15 -6.21
CA VAL A 214 -16.94 -8.75 -5.86
C VAL A 214 -15.83 -7.82 -6.35
N THR A 215 -14.56 -8.15 -6.11
CA THR A 215 -13.41 -7.37 -6.60
C THR A 215 -13.48 -7.19 -8.11
N LEU A 216 -13.77 -8.25 -8.88
CA LEU A 216 -13.90 -8.17 -10.33
C LEU A 216 -15.08 -7.31 -10.78
N GLN A 217 -16.23 -7.44 -10.12
CA GLN A 217 -17.42 -6.62 -10.39
C GLN A 217 -17.14 -5.13 -10.18
N VAL A 218 -16.51 -4.79 -9.06
CA VAL A 218 -16.11 -3.42 -8.73
C VAL A 218 -15.09 -2.90 -9.73
N ALA A 219 -14.07 -3.69 -10.07
CA ALA A 219 -13.06 -3.28 -11.03
C ALA A 219 -13.63 -3.03 -12.44
N ARG A 220 -14.60 -3.86 -12.89
CA ARG A 220 -15.31 -3.66 -14.17
C ARG A 220 -16.11 -2.37 -14.17
N PHE A 221 -16.85 -2.10 -13.10
CA PHE A 221 -17.59 -0.85 -12.95
C PHE A 221 -16.67 0.37 -13.00
N LEU A 222 -15.63 0.38 -12.16
CA LEU A 222 -14.68 1.50 -12.08
C LEU A 222 -14.00 1.76 -13.42
N ASN A 223 -13.64 0.69 -14.14
CA ASN A 223 -13.05 0.82 -15.47
C ASN A 223 -14.06 1.38 -16.49
N ALA A 224 -15.33 0.98 -16.44
CA ALA A 224 -16.38 1.53 -17.31
C ALA A 224 -16.57 3.04 -17.07
N VAL A 225 -16.53 3.49 -15.80
CA VAL A 225 -16.60 4.91 -15.43
C VAL A 225 -15.41 5.70 -16.00
N ILE A 226 -14.19 5.16 -15.88
CA ILE A 226 -12.98 5.77 -16.45
C ILE A 226 -13.07 5.86 -17.99
N SER A 227 -13.57 4.81 -18.64
CA SER A 227 -13.72 4.81 -20.10
C SER A 227 -14.72 5.87 -20.56
N HIS A 228 -15.86 5.99 -19.89
CA HIS A 228 -16.89 6.99 -20.20
C HIS A 228 -16.35 8.42 -20.07
N THR A 229 -15.57 8.71 -19.03
CA THR A 229 -14.97 10.04 -18.82
C THR A 229 -13.89 10.38 -19.84
N LYS A 230 -13.18 9.39 -20.39
CA LYS A 230 -12.22 9.62 -21.48
C LYS A 230 -12.93 9.94 -22.81
N THR A 231 -13.99 9.21 -23.13
CA THR A 231 -14.75 9.44 -24.37
C THR A 231 -15.40 10.82 -24.38
N THR A 232 -16.00 11.27 -23.27
CA THR A 232 -16.61 12.60 -23.20
C THR A 232 -15.58 13.73 -23.32
N LYS A 233 -14.41 13.60 -22.69
CA LYS A 233 -13.32 14.58 -22.84
C LYS A 233 -12.81 14.67 -24.28
N ASN A 234 -12.63 13.54 -24.95
CA ASN A 234 -12.16 13.54 -26.34
C ASN A 234 -13.18 14.15 -27.31
N ASN A 235 -14.48 14.04 -27.02
CA ASN A 235 -15.52 14.67 -27.84
C ASN A 235 -15.59 16.19 -27.61
N ASN A 236 -15.32 16.65 -26.38
CA ASN A 236 -15.31 18.09 -26.07
C ASN A 236 -14.07 18.84 -26.56
N ILE A 237 -12.99 18.15 -26.93
CA ILE A 237 -11.77 18.77 -27.50
C ILE A 237 -11.85 18.87 -29.04
N LYS A 238 -12.78 18.13 -29.66
CA LYS A 238 -12.98 18.11 -31.12
C LYS A 238 -14.07 19.07 -31.60
N ASN A 239 -14.75 19.75 -30.69
CA ASN A 239 -15.71 20.82 -30.95
C ASN A 239 -15.11 22.16 -30.49
#